data_AF-A0A353RFR2-F1
#
_entry.id   AF-A0A353RFR2-F1
#
_cell.length_a   1.000
_cell.length_b   1.000
_cell.length_c   1.000
_cell.angle_alpha   90.00
_cell.angle_beta   90.00
_cell.angle_gamma   90.00
#
_symmetry.space_group_name_H-M   'P 1'
#
loop_
_entity.id
_entity.type
_entity.pdbx_description
1 polymer ?
#
loop_
_entity_poly.entity_id
_entity_poly.type
_entity_poly.pdbx_seq_one_letter_code
_entity_poly.pdbx_strand_id
1 'polypeptide(L)' 'LEIVDRTRNVERVCQRLVHSMVNRGTAFITLIYGAEVSEETANSVYGQIKSKVGSNIEVTLVNGGQPVYYFIISVE' A
#
# COMPACT_ATOMS: atom_id res chain seq x y z
N LEU A 1 -2.69 18.96 1.37
CA LEU A 1 -1.78 17.86 1.00
C LEU A 1 -0.95 17.53 2.23
N GLU A 2 -1.13 16.35 2.83
CA GLU A 2 -0.34 15.91 3.97
C GLU A 2 0.78 15.00 3.48
N ILE A 3 2.01 15.21 3.97
CA ILE A 3 3.16 14.37 3.63
C ILE A 3 3.45 13.46 4.81
N VAL A 4 3.28 12.15 4.61
CA VAL A 4 3.45 11.14 5.68
C VAL A 4 4.92 10.74 5.88
N ASP A 5 5.74 10.75 4.81
CA ASP A 5 7.17 10.45 4.85
C ASP A 5 7.88 11.10 3.64
N ARG A 6 9.19 11.35 3.75
CA ARG A 6 10.05 11.92 2.69
C ARG A 6 11.20 10.99 2.27
N THR A 7 11.25 9.76 2.80
CA THR A 7 12.26 8.78 2.39
C THR A 7 12.07 8.29 0.96
N ARG A 8 13.15 7.84 0.33
CA ARG A 8 13.13 7.22 -1.02
C ARG A 8 12.81 5.73 -1.00
N ASN A 9 12.66 5.13 0.18
CA ASN A 9 12.28 3.72 0.29
C ASN A 9 10.76 3.56 0.13
N VAL A 10 10.33 3.21 -1.09
CA VAL A 10 8.92 3.07 -1.48
C VAL A 10 8.16 2.11 -0.57
N GLU A 11 8.76 0.96 -0.22
CA GLU A 11 8.12 -0.04 0.64
C GLU A 11 7.76 0.53 2.02
N ARG A 12 8.72 1.23 2.64
CA ARG A 12 8.54 1.88 3.93
C ARG A 12 7.50 2.98 3.87
N VAL A 13 7.52 3.81 2.83
CA VAL A 13 6.52 4.89 2.66
C VAL A 13 5.12 4.30 2.49
N CYS A 14 4.97 3.29 1.65
CA CYS A 14 3.69 2.64 1.39
C CYS A 14 3.07 2.06 2.68
N GLN A 15 3.86 1.35 3.48
CA GLN A 15 3.40 0.82 4.78
C GLN A 15 2.97 1.92 5.74
N ARG A 16 3.75 3.00 5.85
CA ARG A 16 3.42 4.11 6.76
C ARG A 16 2.16 4.84 6.31
N LEU A 17 1.99 5.04 5.01
CA LEU A 17 0.81 5.67 4.45
C LEU A 17 -0.44 4.84 4.75
N VAL A 18 -0.43 3.53 4.47
CA VAL A 18 -1.56 2.65 4.82
C VAL A 18 -1.87 2.73 6.30
N HIS A 19 -0.86 2.58 7.16
CA HIS A 19 -1.08 2.61 8.62
C HIS A 19 -1.66 3.95 9.10
N SER A 20 -1.30 5.07 8.46
CA SER A 20 -1.87 6.38 8.79
C SER A 20 -3.33 6.57 8.33
N MET A 21 -3.79 5.79 7.35
CA MET A 21 -5.14 5.87 6.79
C MET A 21 -6.13 4.91 7.45
N VAL A 22 -5.65 3.75 7.92
CA VAL A 22 -6.47 2.71 8.54
C VAL A 22 -7.08 3.21 9.86
N ASN A 23 -8.38 2.96 10.02
CA ASN A 23 -9.12 3.27 11.24
C ASN A 23 -10.12 2.15 11.57
N ARG A 24 -10.94 2.33 12.62
CA ARG A 24 -11.89 1.29 13.08
C ARG A 24 -12.98 0.92 12.07
N GLY A 25 -13.26 1.79 11.10
CA GLY A 25 -14.26 1.56 10.06
C GLY A 25 -13.70 0.92 8.80
N THR A 26 -12.38 0.79 8.68
CA THR A 26 -11.74 0.23 7.48
C THR A 26 -12.06 -1.25 7.35
N ALA A 27 -12.53 -1.64 6.17
CA ALA A 27 -12.83 -3.00 5.77
C ALA A 27 -12.02 -3.45 4.54
N PHE A 28 -11.63 -2.51 3.66
CA PHE A 28 -10.93 -2.84 2.41
C PHE A 28 -9.70 -1.95 2.19
N ILE A 29 -8.62 -2.59 1.72
CA ILE A 29 -7.41 -1.90 1.27
C ILE A 29 -7.03 -2.44 -0.10
N THR A 30 -6.95 -1.55 -1.09
CA THR A 30 -6.48 -1.90 -2.43
C THR A 30 -5.13 -1.25 -2.69
N LEU A 31 -4.12 -2.07 -3.00
CA LEU A 31 -2.78 -1.65 -3.42
C LEU A 31 -2.66 -1.83 -4.92
N ILE A 32 -2.43 -0.76 -5.66
CA ILE A 32 -2.21 -0.79 -7.11
C ILE A 32 -0.77 -0.37 -7.35
N TYR A 33 0.08 -1.27 -7.86
CA TYR A 33 1.49 -0.96 -8.11
C TYR A 33 1.76 -0.58 -9.56
N GLY A 34 2.71 0.34 -9.77
CA GLY A 34 3.10 0.85 -11.07
C GLY A 34 4.22 0.08 -11.74
N ALA A 35 4.57 0.52 -12.95
CA ALA A 35 5.56 -0.15 -13.81
C ALA A 35 6.99 -0.16 -13.23
N GLU A 36 7.32 0.79 -12.34
CA GLU A 36 8.64 0.85 -11.70
C GLU A 36 8.76 -0.04 -10.45
N VAL A 37 7.68 -0.74 -10.05
CA VAL A 37 7.68 -1.65 -8.90
C VAL A 37 7.66 -3.09 -9.41
N SER A 38 8.64 -3.89 -8.98
CA SER A 38 8.67 -5.32 -9.31
C SER A 38 7.54 -6.06 -8.60
N GLU A 39 7.06 -7.15 -9.18
CA GLU A 39 6.05 -8.01 -8.57
C GLU A 39 6.53 -8.59 -7.23
N GLU A 40 7.83 -8.89 -7.08
CA GLU A 40 8.43 -9.34 -5.82
C GLU A 40 8.31 -8.27 -4.72
N THR A 41 8.68 -7.03 -5.03
CA THR A 41 8.55 -5.90 -4.11
C THR A 41 7.08 -5.64 -3.76
N ALA A 42 6.18 -5.70 -4.75
CA ALA A 42 4.75 -5.52 -4.53
C ALA A 42 4.16 -6.59 -3.59
N ASN A 43 4.53 -7.86 -3.78
CA ASN A 43 4.10 -8.96 -2.91
C ASN A 43 4.71 -8.86 -1.50
N SER A 44 5.97 -8.43 -1.38
CA SER A 44 6.60 -8.16 -0.08
C SER A 44 5.83 -7.08 0.69
N VAL A 45 5.53 -5.95 0.06
CA VAL A 45 4.76 -4.85 0.67
C VAL A 45 3.36 -5.32 1.06
N TYR A 46 2.68 -6.05 0.17
CA TYR A 46 1.37 -6.65 0.42
C TYR A 46 1.37 -7.53 1.68
N GLY A 47 2.31 -8.48 1.79
CA GLY A 47 2.40 -9.38 2.95
C GLY A 47 2.66 -8.62 4.25
N GLN A 48 3.54 -7.61 4.20
CA GLN A 48 3.85 -6.77 5.35
C GLN A 48 2.66 -5.91 5.79
N ILE A 49 1.85 -5.40 4.86
CA ILE A 49 0.62 -4.66 5.19
C ILE A 49 -0.42 -5.61 5.76
N LYS A 50 -0.70 -6.73 5.08
CA LYS A 50 -1.70 -7.73 5.49
C LYS A 50 -1.45 -8.26 6.91
N SER A 51 -0.19 -8.49 7.27
CA SER A 51 0.19 -8.92 8.63
C SER A 51 -0.03 -7.85 9.72
N LYS A 52 -0.15 -6.57 9.37
CA LYS A 52 -0.26 -5.45 10.32
C LYS A 52 -1.68 -4.89 10.47
N VAL A 53 -2.51 -4.95 9.43
CA VAL A 53 -3.82 -4.26 9.40
C VAL A 53 -4.97 -5.05 10.06
N GLY A 54 -4.71 -6.28 10.52
CA GLY A 54 -5.68 -7.11 11.23
C GLY A 54 -6.50 -8.01 10.30
N SER A 55 -7.04 -9.10 10.84
CA SER A 55 -7.70 -10.17 10.06
C SER A 55 -9.03 -9.78 9.44
N ASN A 56 -9.64 -8.68 9.90
CA ASN A 56 -10.98 -8.25 9.48
C ASN A 56 -10.94 -7.30 8.28
N ILE A 57 -9.74 -6.95 7.81
CA ILE A 57 -9.53 -6.06 6.67
C ILE A 57 -9.10 -6.91 5.48
N GLU A 58 -9.85 -6.82 4.39
CA GLU A 58 -9.47 -7.44 3.13
C GLU A 58 -8.43 -6.57 2.42
N VAL A 59 -7.28 -7.18 2.12
CA VAL A 59 -6.21 -6.51 1.38
C VAL A 59 -6.08 -7.17 0.01
N THR A 60 -6.12 -6.35 -1.03
CA THR A 60 -5.98 -6.77 -2.43
C THR A 60 -4.79 -6.07 -3.07
N LEU A 61 -4.03 -6.81 -3.90
CA LEU A 61 -2.91 -6.30 -4.68
C LEU A 61 -3.24 -6.42 -6.17
N VAL A 62 -3.09 -5.33 -6.92
CA VAL A 62 -3.36 -5.24 -8.35
C VAL A 62 -2.13 -4.70 -9.07
N ASN A 63 -1.75 -5.34 -10.18
CA ASN A 63 -0.78 -4.76 -11.10
C ASN A 63 -1.48 -3.69 -11.94
N GLY A 64 -1.20 -2.41 -11.66
CA GLY A 64 -1.76 -1.28 -12.40
C GLY A 64 -0.90 -0.85 -13.59
N GLY A 65 0.39 -1.22 -13.62
CA GLY A 65 1.31 -0.88 -14.71
C GLY A 65 1.48 0.64 -14.96
N GLN A 66 1.11 1.46 -13.99
CA GLN A 66 1.09 2.91 -14.14
C GLN A 66 2.52 3.46 -14.26
N PRO A 67 2.82 4.34 -15.24
CA PRO A 67 4.18 4.80 -15.48
C PRO A 67 4.66 5.91 -14.54
N VAL A 68 3.75 6.55 -13.79
CA VAL A 68 4.07 7.76 -12.99
C VAL A 68 4.12 7.48 -11.49
N TYR A 69 3.34 6.53 -10.99
CA TYR A 69 3.19 6.27 -9.55
C TYR A 69 3.75 4.90 -9.19
N TYR A 70 4.54 4.83 -8.11
CA TYR A 70 4.97 3.54 -7.56
C TYR A 70 3.78 2.74 -7.00
N PHE A 71 2.91 3.40 -6.23
CA PHE A 71 1.69 2.83 -5.68
C PHE A 71 0.55 3.86 -5.70
N ILE A 72 -0.66 3.39 -5.99
CA ILE A 72 -1.92 4.03 -5.61
C ILE A 72 -2.60 3.16 -4.56
N ILE A 73 -3.19 3.79 -3.55
CA ILE A 73 -3.79 3.12 -2.40
C ILE A 73 -5.22 3.62 -2.22
N SER A 74 -6.16 2.68 -2.12
CA SER A 74 -7.52 2.92 -1.61
C SER A 74 -7.65 2.30 -0.22
N VAL A 75 -8.27 3.02 0.71
CA VAL A 75 -8.61 2.56 2.06
C VAL A 75 -10.06 2.94 2.31
N GLU A 76 -10.91 1.94 2.51
CA GLU A 76 -12.36 2.06 2.66
C GLU A 76 -12.81 1.39 3.95
#